data_AF-A0A9W9EVA3-F1
#
_entry.id   AF-A0A9W9EVA3-F1
#
_cell.length_a   1.000
_cell.length_b   1.000
_cell.length_c   1.000
_cell.angle_alpha   90.00
_cell.angle_beta   90.00
_cell.angle_gamma   90.00
#
_symmetry.space_group_name_H-M   'P 1'
#
loop_
_entity.id
_entity.type
_entity.pdbx_description
1 polymer ?
#
loop_
_entity_poly.entity_id
_entity_poly.type
_entity_poly.pdbx_seq_one_letter_code
_entity_poly.pdbx_strand_id
1 'polypeptide(L)'
;MSEIRQRQAASAKDNGQKKPKSRSQDRSKPDEERGISVIDVIRLLATFIIVTLGISYYMTNGESVLFGYKPWFSRWPVVKQYMTGPVKLTPAELSHYDGNDESLPIYVAVNGHIFDVSANPGMYGPGGGYHFFAGKDATRAFVTGCFKEDLTADMTGVEEMFMPVEDMDEGLTSGEKKVRREREMRHARAQIEKTVARWEGFFRNSQKYFQVGHVVDSELEKDPEFGNRVLCDGAQKQRPKRSEMAEDS
;
A
#
# COMPACT_ATOMS: atom_id res chain seq x y z
N MET A 1 54.49 50.86 71.12
CA MET A 1 55.06 52.20 71.38
C MET A 1 56.42 52.23 70.70
N SER A 2 56.66 53.21 69.81
CA SER A 2 57.96 53.88 69.50
C SER A 2 59.18 52.98 69.17
N GLU A 3 60.08 53.23 68.23
CA GLU A 3 60.49 54.37 67.42
C GLU A 3 61.62 53.79 66.52
N ILE A 4 61.57 53.97 65.20
CA ILE A 4 62.47 54.84 64.42
C ILE A 4 63.79 55.25 65.10
N ARG A 5 64.93 54.77 64.56
CA ARG A 5 66.13 55.55 64.14
C ARG A 5 67.22 54.60 63.64
N GLN A 6 67.57 54.60 62.34
CA GLN A 6 68.69 55.36 61.71
C GLN A 6 70.04 55.23 62.46
N ARG A 7 71.21 55.01 61.85
CA ARG A 7 71.67 54.91 60.46
C ARG A 7 73.11 54.35 60.45
N GLN A 8 73.42 53.52 59.45
CA GLN A 8 74.65 53.40 58.63
C GLN A 8 76.08 53.56 59.20
N ALA A 9 76.91 52.55 58.90
CA ALA A 9 78.25 52.62 58.26
C ALA A 9 78.60 51.18 57.79
N ALA A 10 79.33 50.87 56.72
CA ALA A 10 80.36 51.58 55.99
C ALA A 10 80.45 51.07 54.53
N SER A 11 81.07 51.90 53.69
CA SER A 11 81.43 51.69 52.29
C SER A 11 82.86 51.11 52.18
N ALA A 12 83.11 50.18 51.25
CA ALA A 12 84.16 50.29 50.20
C ALA A 12 84.42 48.94 49.48
N LYS A 13 84.28 48.99 48.14
CA LYS A 13 84.94 48.28 47.00
C LYS A 13 85.55 46.88 47.23
N ASP A 14 85.37 45.88 46.36
CA ASP A 14 85.83 45.83 44.96
C ASP A 14 85.28 44.58 44.22
N ASN A 15 85.30 44.65 42.88
CA ASN A 15 84.99 43.73 41.79
C ASN A 15 84.72 42.23 42.03
N GLY A 16 83.69 41.72 41.33
CA GLY A 16 83.58 40.30 41.00
C GLY A 16 82.18 39.83 40.60
N GLN A 17 81.90 39.84 39.29
CA GLN A 17 80.98 38.96 38.55
C GLN A 17 79.59 38.57 39.15
N LYS A 18 78.58 39.15 38.46
CA LYS A 18 77.16 38.77 38.27
C LYS A 18 76.65 37.48 38.94
N LYS A 19 75.62 37.66 39.79
CA LYS A 19 74.61 36.66 40.17
C LYS A 19 73.20 37.11 39.73
N PRO A 20 72.20 36.19 39.71
CA PRO A 20 71.09 36.16 38.76
C PRO A 20 69.81 36.82 39.28
N LYS A 21 68.83 37.09 38.40
CA LYS A 21 67.39 36.79 38.63
C LYS A 21 66.44 37.26 37.51
N SER A 22 65.42 36.41 37.31
CA SER A 22 64.04 36.64 36.91
C SER A 22 63.72 37.21 35.52
N ARG A 23 62.86 36.51 34.76
CA ARG A 23 61.54 37.01 34.37
C ARG A 23 60.67 35.90 33.76
N SER A 24 59.38 35.94 34.13
CA SER A 24 58.21 35.18 33.68
C SER A 24 58.21 34.65 32.24
N GLN A 25 57.60 33.48 32.02
CA GLN A 25 56.39 33.41 31.18
C GLN A 25 55.64 32.08 31.37
N ASP A 26 54.42 32.25 31.85
CA ASP A 26 53.26 31.38 31.68
C ASP A 26 53.17 30.88 30.23
N ARG A 27 53.06 29.56 30.04
CA ARG A 27 52.61 28.93 28.81
C ARG A 27 51.59 27.87 29.18
N SER A 28 50.35 28.32 29.26
CA SER A 28 49.15 27.52 29.09
C SER A 28 49.33 26.50 27.97
N LYS A 29 48.97 25.25 28.26
CA LYS A 29 48.77 24.21 27.24
C LYS A 29 47.69 24.73 26.27
N PRO A 30 47.85 24.59 24.95
CA PRO A 30 46.75 24.89 24.04
C PRO A 30 45.68 23.83 24.27
N ASP A 31 44.46 24.28 24.54
CA ASP A 31 43.28 23.44 24.44
C ASP A 31 43.26 22.85 23.03
N GLU A 32 43.40 21.54 22.97
CA GLU A 32 43.30 20.76 21.75
C GLU A 32 41.82 20.79 21.33
N GLU A 33 41.43 21.86 20.63
CA GLU A 33 40.14 21.93 19.96
C GLU A 33 40.08 20.80 18.94
N ARG A 34 39.55 19.65 19.36
CA ARG A 34 39.16 18.55 18.48
C ARG A 34 37.99 19.01 17.63
N GLY A 35 38.28 19.80 16.59
CA GLY A 35 37.34 20.14 15.54
C GLY A 35 36.94 18.86 14.80
N ILE A 36 35.64 18.67 14.63
CA ILE A 36 35.09 17.52 13.89
C ILE A 36 35.65 17.55 12.48
N SER A 37 36.43 16.54 12.11
CA SER A 37 37.01 16.44 10.77
C SER A 37 35.93 16.11 9.75
N VAL A 38 36.06 16.58 8.50
CA VAL A 38 35.18 16.18 7.38
C VAL A 38 35.13 14.65 7.24
N ILE A 39 36.25 13.97 7.54
CA ILE A 39 36.34 12.52 7.56
C ILE A 39 35.45 11.91 8.66
N ASP A 40 35.37 12.56 9.83
CA ASP A 40 34.50 12.12 10.93
C ASP A 40 33.03 12.34 10.59
N VAL A 41 32.69 13.44 9.91
CA VAL A 41 31.33 13.68 9.38
C VAL A 41 30.96 12.62 8.35
N ILE A 42 31.83 12.33 7.38
CA ILE A 42 31.60 11.29 6.36
C ILE A 42 31.45 9.90 7.01
N ARG A 43 32.31 9.57 7.99
CA ARG A 43 32.22 8.30 8.72
C ARG A 43 30.92 8.18 9.50
N LEU A 44 30.49 9.24 10.19
CA LEU A 44 29.23 9.26 10.94
C LEU A 44 28.01 9.14 10.02
N LEU A 45 28.03 9.79 8.84
CA LEU A 45 26.98 9.65 7.84
C LEU A 45 26.96 8.23 7.25
N ALA A 46 28.12 7.66 6.94
CA ALA A 46 28.22 6.31 6.41
C ALA A 46 27.75 5.25 7.43
N THR A 47 28.17 5.36 8.70
CA THR A 47 27.68 4.46 9.76
C THR A 47 26.20 4.66 10.02
N PHE A 48 25.71 5.89 10.03
CA PHE A 48 24.27 6.16 10.14
C PHE A 48 23.51 5.49 8.99
N ILE A 49 23.95 5.65 7.74
CA ILE A 49 23.33 5.00 6.58
C ILE A 49 23.34 3.47 6.75
N ILE A 50 24.49 2.85 7.06
CA ILE A 50 24.59 1.39 7.23
C ILE A 50 23.69 0.88 8.35
N VAL A 51 23.67 1.57 9.50
CA VAL A 51 22.79 1.23 10.62
C VAL A 51 21.33 1.36 10.22
N THR A 52 20.97 2.43 9.49
CA THR A 52 19.61 2.66 9.01
C THR A 52 19.18 1.57 8.01
N LEU A 53 20.06 1.18 7.07
CA LEU A 53 19.85 0.08 6.13
C LEU A 53 19.71 -1.27 6.86
N GLY A 54 20.55 -1.51 7.88
CA GLY A 54 20.51 -2.72 8.71
C GLY A 54 19.25 -2.83 9.56
N ILE A 55 18.80 -1.72 10.16
CA ILE A 55 17.53 -1.65 10.90
C ILE A 55 16.35 -1.86 9.95
N SER A 56 16.36 -1.22 8.77
CA SER A 56 15.35 -1.47 7.72
C SER A 56 15.28 -2.95 7.34
N TYR A 57 16.43 -3.57 7.07
CA TYR A 57 16.51 -4.98 6.68
C TYR A 57 15.99 -5.90 7.79
N TYR A 58 16.35 -5.61 9.06
CA TYR A 58 15.86 -6.35 10.21
C TYR A 58 14.35 -6.18 10.43
N MET A 59 13.82 -4.96 10.36
CA MET A 59 12.38 -4.69 10.55
C MET A 59 11.51 -5.24 9.41
N THR A 60 12.05 -5.36 8.20
CA THR A 60 11.31 -5.88 7.04
C THR A 60 11.54 -7.39 6.83
N ASN A 61 12.02 -8.13 7.84
CA ASN A 61 12.32 -9.57 7.73
C ASN A 61 13.18 -9.93 6.51
N GLY A 62 14.14 -9.07 6.16
CA GLY A 62 15.04 -9.24 5.02
C GLY A 62 14.50 -8.82 3.65
N GLU A 63 13.27 -8.30 3.55
CA GLU A 63 12.66 -8.02 2.25
C GLU A 63 13.01 -6.64 1.67
N SER A 64 13.56 -5.71 2.46
CA SER A 64 13.84 -4.36 1.96
C SER A 64 14.95 -3.61 2.71
N VAL A 65 15.76 -2.91 1.93
CA VAL A 65 16.86 -2.06 2.41
C VAL A 65 16.44 -0.59 2.58
N LEU A 66 15.27 -0.20 2.05
CA LEU A 66 14.73 1.17 2.01
C LEU A 66 13.34 1.25 2.66
N PHE A 67 13.13 0.62 3.83
CA PHE A 67 11.85 0.61 4.56
C PHE A 67 10.62 0.29 3.70
N GLY A 68 10.75 -0.68 2.80
CA GLY A 68 9.67 -1.13 1.92
C GLY A 68 9.36 -0.18 0.76
N TYR A 69 10.10 0.91 0.57
CA TYR A 69 9.94 1.79 -0.60
C TYR A 69 10.39 1.07 -1.87
N LYS A 70 9.42 0.63 -2.68
CA LYS A 70 9.62 -0.04 -3.97
C LYS A 70 9.07 0.86 -5.07
N PRO A 71 9.86 1.81 -5.60
CA PRO A 71 9.39 2.67 -6.68
C PRO A 71 9.01 1.83 -7.90
N TRP A 72 8.02 2.28 -8.67
CA TRP A 72 7.47 1.49 -9.77
C TRP A 72 8.52 1.06 -10.81
N PHE A 73 9.57 1.87 -11.03
CA PHE A 73 10.67 1.58 -11.95
C PHE A 73 11.65 0.50 -11.43
N SER A 74 11.69 0.22 -10.12
CA SER A 74 12.50 -0.89 -9.59
C SER A 74 11.80 -2.24 -9.73
N ARG A 75 10.54 -2.25 -10.18
CA ARG A 75 9.78 -3.48 -10.40
C ARG A 75 9.93 -3.91 -11.85
N TRP A 76 10.86 -4.83 -12.09
CA TRP A 76 11.12 -5.34 -13.43
C TRP A 76 9.86 -5.86 -14.18
N PRO A 77 8.91 -6.55 -13.53
CA PRO A 77 7.67 -6.94 -14.20
C PRO A 77 6.85 -5.75 -14.73
N VAL A 78 6.79 -4.64 -13.98
CA VAL A 78 6.07 -3.42 -14.36
C VAL A 78 6.72 -2.77 -15.58
N VAL A 79 8.04 -2.63 -15.56
CA VAL A 79 8.77 -2.01 -16.67
C VAL A 79 8.73 -2.89 -17.92
N LYS A 80 8.84 -4.22 -17.76
CA LYS A 80 8.66 -5.17 -18.86
C LYS A 80 7.28 -5.04 -19.48
N GLN A 81 6.23 -4.96 -18.66
CA GLN A 81 4.87 -4.79 -19.13
C GLN A 81 4.66 -3.46 -19.86
N TYR A 82 5.26 -2.38 -19.34
CA TYR A 82 5.22 -1.07 -20.00
C TYR A 82 5.85 -1.12 -21.40
N MET A 83 6.89 -1.94 -21.61
CA MET A 83 7.52 -2.12 -22.92
C MET A 83 6.73 -3.05 -23.86
N THR A 84 6.09 -4.10 -23.34
CA THR A 84 5.33 -5.07 -24.16
C THR A 84 3.93 -4.57 -24.55
N GLY A 85 3.40 -3.58 -23.82
CA GLY A 85 2.07 -3.04 -24.05
C GLY A 85 0.95 -3.81 -23.33
N PRO A 86 -0.31 -3.35 -23.47
CA PRO A 86 -1.44 -3.92 -22.74
C PRO A 86 -1.78 -5.32 -23.26
N VAL A 87 -1.94 -6.27 -22.33
CA VAL A 87 -2.31 -7.65 -22.65
C VAL A 87 -3.83 -7.73 -22.87
N LYS A 88 -4.26 -8.58 -23.80
CA LYS A 88 -5.67 -8.92 -24.02
C LYS A 88 -5.81 -10.41 -23.84
N LEU A 89 -6.55 -10.84 -22.82
CA LEU A 89 -6.75 -12.27 -22.52
C LEU A 89 -8.24 -12.59 -22.61
N THR A 90 -8.57 -13.74 -23.16
CA THR A 90 -9.87 -14.39 -22.94
C THR A 90 -9.97 -14.90 -21.50
N PRO A 91 -11.18 -15.17 -20.98
CA PRO A 91 -11.35 -15.82 -19.67
C PRO A 91 -10.58 -17.14 -19.55
N ALA A 92 -10.53 -17.95 -20.62
CA ALA A 92 -9.75 -19.19 -20.63
C ALA A 92 -8.25 -18.92 -20.53
N GLU A 93 -7.71 -17.96 -21.28
CA GLU A 93 -6.29 -17.60 -21.18
C GLU A 93 -5.94 -16.98 -19.83
N LEU A 94 -6.83 -16.15 -19.28
CA LEU A 94 -6.67 -15.55 -17.95
C LEU A 94 -6.53 -16.63 -16.86
N SER A 95 -7.24 -17.76 -16.99
CA SER A 95 -7.21 -18.86 -16.02
C SER A 95 -5.83 -19.49 -15.82
N HIS A 96 -4.90 -19.35 -16.77
CA HIS A 96 -3.52 -19.81 -16.63
C HIS A 96 -2.68 -18.95 -15.67
N TYR A 97 -3.14 -17.75 -15.32
CA TYR A 97 -2.44 -16.80 -14.46
C TYR A 97 -2.96 -16.86 -13.01
N ASP A 98 -3.19 -18.08 -12.51
CA ASP A 98 -3.71 -18.36 -11.16
C ASP A 98 -2.61 -18.44 -10.08
N GLY A 99 -1.35 -18.42 -10.49
CA GLY A 99 -0.18 -18.51 -9.62
C GLY A 99 0.29 -19.92 -9.28
N ASN A 100 -0.30 -20.97 -9.87
CA ASN A 100 0.22 -22.34 -9.75
C ASN A 100 1.53 -22.53 -10.53
N ASP A 101 1.73 -21.77 -11.61
CA ASP A 101 2.99 -21.73 -12.36
C ASP A 101 3.85 -20.54 -11.89
N GLU A 102 4.98 -20.81 -11.24
CA GLU A 102 5.92 -19.79 -10.74
C GLU A 102 6.57 -18.96 -11.86
N SER A 103 6.53 -19.44 -13.11
CA SER A 103 7.05 -18.72 -14.27
C SER A 103 6.09 -17.65 -14.79
N LEU A 104 4.81 -17.72 -14.39
CA LEU A 104 3.77 -16.80 -14.79
C LEU A 104 3.43 -15.81 -13.65
N PRO A 105 3.06 -14.56 -14.00
CA PRO A 105 2.49 -13.64 -13.03
C PRO A 105 1.10 -14.09 -12.57
N ILE A 106 0.67 -13.57 -11.43
CA ILE A 106 -0.66 -13.81 -10.86
C ILE A 106 -1.57 -12.65 -11.24
N TYR A 107 -2.67 -12.94 -11.93
CA TYR A 107 -3.61 -11.93 -12.41
C TYR A 107 -4.97 -12.04 -11.72
N VAL A 108 -5.62 -10.89 -11.55
CA VAL A 108 -7.03 -10.80 -11.14
C VAL A 108 -7.69 -9.77 -12.05
N ALA A 109 -8.87 -10.08 -12.59
CA ALA A 109 -9.65 -9.14 -13.36
C ALA A 109 -10.79 -8.54 -12.54
N VAL A 110 -10.98 -7.23 -12.69
CA VAL A 110 -12.08 -6.47 -12.11
C VAL A 110 -12.57 -5.45 -13.14
N ASN A 111 -13.87 -5.44 -13.39
CA ASN A 111 -14.54 -4.67 -14.42
C ASN A 111 -13.90 -4.88 -15.81
N GLY A 112 -13.52 -6.12 -16.13
CA GLY A 112 -12.80 -6.47 -17.36
C GLY A 112 -11.36 -5.91 -17.44
N HIS A 113 -10.85 -5.22 -16.41
CA HIS A 113 -9.45 -4.78 -16.34
C HIS A 113 -8.59 -5.81 -15.63
N ILE A 114 -7.48 -6.20 -16.23
CA ILE A 114 -6.55 -7.18 -15.65
C ILE A 114 -5.51 -6.44 -14.80
N PHE A 115 -5.37 -6.87 -13.55
CA PHE A 115 -4.37 -6.35 -12.61
C PHE A 115 -3.36 -7.42 -12.22
N ASP A 116 -2.09 -7.04 -12.20
CA ASP A 116 -1.01 -7.90 -11.70
C ASP A 116 -0.92 -7.81 -10.18
N VAL A 117 -1.20 -8.94 -9.53
CA VAL A 117 -1.19 -9.11 -8.08
C VAL A 117 0.01 -9.94 -7.59
N SER A 118 0.98 -10.23 -8.46
CA SER A 118 2.21 -11.01 -8.15
C SER A 118 3.07 -10.37 -7.07
N ALA A 119 2.83 -9.10 -6.72
CA ALA A 119 3.48 -8.45 -5.58
C ALA A 119 3.06 -9.02 -4.22
N ASN A 120 2.00 -9.84 -4.16
CA ASN A 120 1.51 -10.44 -2.93
C ASN A 120 1.10 -11.92 -3.11
N PRO A 121 2.06 -12.80 -3.44
CA PRO A 121 1.79 -14.21 -3.71
C PRO A 121 1.27 -14.95 -2.46
N GLY A 122 1.58 -14.49 -1.25
CA GLY A 122 1.03 -15.08 -0.02
C GLY A 122 -0.50 -14.92 0.11
N MET A 123 -1.11 -13.96 -0.58
CA MET A 123 -2.56 -13.76 -0.57
C MET A 123 -3.25 -14.39 -1.79
N TYR A 124 -2.67 -14.21 -2.98
CA TYR A 124 -3.30 -14.62 -4.25
C TYR A 124 -2.69 -15.89 -4.88
N GLY A 125 -1.48 -16.27 -4.49
CA GLY A 125 -0.85 -17.51 -4.94
C GLY A 125 -1.41 -18.74 -4.21
N PRO A 126 -0.92 -19.94 -4.57
CA PRO A 126 -1.42 -21.20 -4.03
C PRO A 126 -1.39 -21.24 -2.50
N GLY A 127 -2.51 -21.64 -1.89
CA GLY A 127 -2.68 -21.66 -0.43
C GLY A 127 -3.00 -20.29 0.21
N GLY A 128 -2.99 -19.21 -0.57
CA GLY A 128 -3.40 -17.88 -0.12
C GLY A 128 -4.91 -17.75 0.07
N GLY A 129 -5.33 -16.90 1.02
CA GLY A 129 -6.74 -16.70 1.37
C GLY A 129 -7.59 -16.09 0.25
N TYR A 130 -6.98 -15.50 -0.77
CA TYR A 130 -7.63 -14.88 -1.92
C TYR A 130 -7.26 -15.57 -3.24
N HIS A 131 -6.67 -16.76 -3.18
CA HIS A 131 -6.25 -17.52 -4.36
C HIS A 131 -7.40 -17.81 -5.34
N PHE A 132 -8.63 -17.97 -4.85
CA PHE A 132 -9.79 -18.21 -5.70
C PHE A 132 -10.09 -17.06 -6.69
N PHE A 133 -9.57 -15.85 -6.46
CA PHE A 133 -9.66 -14.74 -7.42
C PHE A 133 -8.61 -14.80 -8.53
N ALA A 134 -7.52 -15.52 -8.31
CA ALA A 134 -6.42 -15.57 -9.26
C ALA A 134 -6.85 -16.26 -10.56
N GLY A 135 -6.42 -15.67 -11.69
CA GLY A 135 -6.77 -16.13 -13.03
C GLY A 135 -8.25 -15.94 -13.42
N LYS A 136 -9.02 -15.11 -12.70
CA LYS A 136 -10.46 -14.94 -12.97
C LYS A 136 -10.89 -13.48 -12.97
N ASP A 137 -12.01 -13.22 -13.64
CA ASP A 137 -12.75 -11.97 -13.45
C ASP A 137 -13.65 -12.11 -12.22
N ALA A 138 -13.35 -11.33 -11.19
CA ALA A 138 -14.00 -11.38 -9.90
C ALA A 138 -15.02 -10.24 -9.71
N THR A 139 -15.42 -9.56 -10.79
CA THR A 139 -16.30 -8.38 -10.73
C THR A 139 -17.60 -8.68 -9.99
N ARG A 140 -18.30 -9.75 -10.38
CA ARG A 140 -19.57 -10.14 -9.75
C ARG A 140 -19.38 -10.44 -8.27
N ALA A 141 -18.38 -11.27 -7.93
CA ALA A 141 -18.02 -11.62 -6.56
C ALA A 141 -17.75 -10.40 -5.67
N PHE A 142 -17.06 -9.37 -6.19
CA PHE A 142 -16.81 -8.14 -5.43
C PHE A 142 -18.07 -7.31 -5.13
N VAL A 143 -19.12 -7.46 -5.95
CA VAL A 143 -20.41 -6.81 -5.73
C VAL A 143 -21.30 -7.65 -4.82
N THR A 144 -21.41 -8.96 -5.06
CA THR A 144 -22.30 -9.86 -4.32
C THR A 144 -21.74 -10.29 -2.96
N GLY A 145 -20.42 -10.20 -2.76
CA GLY A 145 -19.74 -10.72 -1.58
C GLY A 145 -19.57 -12.24 -1.59
N CYS A 146 -19.99 -12.93 -2.66
CA CYS A 146 -19.90 -14.38 -2.80
C CYS A 146 -18.63 -14.77 -3.55
N PHE A 147 -17.52 -14.73 -2.82
CA PHE A 147 -16.18 -14.78 -3.40
C PHE A 147 -15.76 -16.12 -4.00
N LYS A 148 -16.47 -17.21 -3.75
CA LYS A 148 -16.14 -18.53 -4.31
C LYS A 148 -17.09 -18.95 -5.42
N GLU A 149 -18.30 -18.41 -5.43
CA GLU A 149 -19.39 -18.79 -6.32
C GLU A 149 -19.50 -17.83 -7.52
N ASP A 150 -19.31 -16.53 -7.31
CA ASP A 150 -19.55 -15.48 -8.31
C ASP A 150 -18.27 -15.00 -9.01
N LEU A 151 -17.38 -15.92 -9.36
CA LEU A 151 -16.10 -15.63 -10.02
C LEU A 151 -16.26 -15.45 -11.54
N THR A 152 -17.07 -14.46 -11.92
CA THR A 152 -17.38 -14.11 -13.32
C THR A 152 -17.54 -12.60 -13.50
N ALA A 153 -17.43 -12.15 -14.75
CA ALA A 153 -17.77 -10.78 -15.16
C ALA A 153 -19.28 -10.58 -15.39
N ASP A 154 -20.08 -11.67 -15.46
CA ASP A 154 -21.52 -11.58 -15.72
C ASP A 154 -22.28 -10.94 -14.54
N MET A 155 -22.78 -9.73 -14.76
CA MET A 155 -23.53 -8.95 -13.78
C MET A 155 -25.04 -9.21 -13.82
N THR A 156 -25.52 -10.13 -14.64
CA THR A 156 -26.96 -10.39 -14.78
C THR A 156 -27.58 -10.82 -13.46
N GLY A 157 -28.68 -10.18 -13.08
CA GLY A 157 -29.43 -10.51 -11.85
C GLY A 157 -28.84 -9.93 -10.56
N VAL A 158 -27.68 -9.26 -10.61
CA VAL A 158 -27.08 -8.62 -9.42
C VAL A 158 -27.95 -7.47 -8.92
N GLU A 159 -28.75 -6.83 -9.78
CA GLU A 159 -29.69 -5.78 -9.37
C GLU A 159 -30.64 -6.23 -8.26
N GLU A 160 -31.05 -7.51 -8.27
CA GLU A 160 -31.98 -8.05 -7.28
C GLU A 160 -31.43 -7.94 -5.84
N MET A 161 -30.11 -7.90 -5.66
CA MET A 161 -29.45 -7.77 -4.36
C MET A 161 -29.79 -6.42 -3.71
N PHE A 162 -29.89 -5.37 -4.53
CA PHE A 162 -30.17 -4.00 -4.07
C PHE A 162 -31.66 -3.67 -4.10
N MET A 163 -32.49 -4.59 -4.58
CA MET A 163 -33.94 -4.43 -4.62
C MET A 163 -34.60 -5.05 -3.38
N PRO A 164 -35.49 -4.31 -2.72
CA PRO A 164 -36.20 -4.82 -1.57
C PRO A 164 -37.05 -6.06 -1.89
N VAL A 165 -37.16 -6.97 -0.92
CA VAL A 165 -38.06 -8.12 -1.00
C VAL A 165 -39.49 -7.65 -0.75
N GLU A 166 -40.41 -8.05 -1.63
CA GLU A 166 -41.84 -7.73 -1.54
C GLU A 166 -42.53 -8.69 -0.55
N ASP A 167 -42.39 -8.43 0.75
CA ASP A 167 -42.93 -9.24 1.84
C ASP A 167 -44.23 -8.69 2.47
N MET A 168 -44.64 -7.49 2.04
CA MET A 168 -45.83 -6.77 2.49
C MET A 168 -46.64 -6.29 1.28
N ASP A 169 -47.96 -6.32 1.37
CA ASP A 169 -48.82 -5.64 0.38
C ASP A 169 -49.18 -4.23 0.86
N GLU A 170 -48.60 -3.23 0.18
CA GLU A 170 -48.84 -1.81 0.43
C GLU A 170 -50.14 -1.29 -0.24
N GLY A 171 -50.93 -2.18 -0.88
CA GLY A 171 -52.17 -1.79 -1.56
C GLY A 171 -51.98 -1.01 -2.87
N LEU A 172 -50.74 -0.97 -3.39
CA LEU A 172 -50.40 -0.30 -4.65
C LEU A 172 -51.01 -1.00 -5.87
N THR A 173 -51.42 -0.22 -6.86
CA THR A 173 -51.87 -0.74 -8.16
C THR A 173 -50.70 -1.38 -8.93
N SER A 174 -51.01 -2.24 -9.90
CA SER A 174 -49.98 -2.87 -10.76
C SER A 174 -49.15 -1.84 -11.54
N GLY A 175 -49.76 -0.72 -11.94
CA GLY A 175 -49.08 0.39 -12.60
C GLY A 175 -48.06 1.08 -11.69
N GLU A 176 -48.46 1.38 -10.45
CA GLU A 176 -47.56 2.00 -9.46
C GLU A 176 -46.42 1.06 -9.05
N LYS A 177 -46.73 -0.24 -8.84
CA LYS A 177 -45.71 -1.27 -8.59
C LYS A 177 -44.68 -1.34 -9.72
N LYS A 178 -45.11 -1.22 -10.98
CA LYS A 178 -44.20 -1.18 -12.13
C LYS A 178 -43.30 0.06 -12.12
N VAL A 179 -43.87 1.25 -11.93
CA VAL A 179 -43.10 2.52 -11.88
C VAL A 179 -42.08 2.49 -10.75
N ARG A 180 -42.48 1.99 -9.58
CA ARG A 180 -41.59 1.79 -8.43
C ARG A 180 -40.43 0.85 -8.77
N ARG A 181 -40.74 -0.33 -9.32
CA ARG A 181 -39.73 -1.32 -9.72
C ARG A 181 -38.71 -0.73 -10.71
N GLU A 182 -39.16 0.06 -11.68
CA GLU A 182 -38.26 0.74 -12.61
C GLU A 182 -37.32 1.74 -11.92
N ARG A 183 -37.83 2.50 -10.94
CA ARG A 183 -37.02 3.43 -10.14
C ARG A 183 -35.99 2.66 -9.29
N GLU A 184 -36.41 1.60 -8.62
CA GLU A 184 -35.54 0.75 -7.79
C GLU A 184 -34.45 0.08 -8.63
N MET A 185 -34.80 -0.44 -9.82
CA MET A 185 -33.82 -0.98 -10.78
C MET A 185 -32.75 0.05 -11.17
N ARG A 186 -33.14 1.32 -11.40
CA ARG A 186 -32.16 2.38 -11.70
C ARG A 186 -31.25 2.66 -10.51
N HIS A 187 -31.81 2.69 -9.29
CA HIS A 187 -31.00 2.87 -8.07
C HIS A 187 -30.06 1.68 -7.85
N ALA A 188 -30.53 0.44 -8.04
CA ALA A 188 -29.73 -0.78 -7.95
C ALA A 188 -28.53 -0.75 -8.90
N ARG A 189 -28.77 -0.42 -10.19
CA ARG A 189 -27.69 -0.28 -11.19
C ARG A 189 -26.67 0.77 -10.79
N ALA A 190 -27.12 1.93 -10.30
CA ALA A 190 -26.21 2.97 -9.82
C ALA A 190 -25.38 2.51 -8.60
N GLN A 191 -25.92 1.67 -7.72
CA GLN A 191 -25.15 1.10 -6.60
C GLN A 191 -24.14 0.05 -7.05
N ILE A 192 -24.51 -0.76 -8.06
CA ILE A 192 -23.59 -1.72 -8.69
C ILE A 192 -22.41 -0.98 -9.29
N GLU A 193 -22.66 0.01 -10.15
CA GLU A 193 -21.61 0.82 -10.80
C GLU A 193 -20.67 1.46 -9.76
N LYS A 194 -21.22 2.03 -8.67
CA LYS A 194 -20.43 2.58 -7.58
C LYS A 194 -19.55 1.54 -6.90
N THR A 195 -20.11 0.35 -6.63
CA THR A 195 -19.39 -0.74 -5.98
C THR A 195 -18.25 -1.25 -6.86
N VAL A 196 -18.52 -1.45 -8.14
CA VAL A 196 -17.52 -1.87 -9.14
C VAL A 196 -16.42 -0.82 -9.25
N ALA A 197 -16.78 0.45 -9.43
CA ALA A 197 -15.82 1.55 -9.53
C ALA A 197 -14.95 1.69 -8.27
N ARG A 198 -15.51 1.44 -7.08
CA ARG A 198 -14.75 1.42 -5.82
C ARG A 198 -13.68 0.34 -5.82
N TRP A 199 -14.03 -0.88 -6.23
CA TRP A 199 -13.09 -2.01 -6.26
C TRP A 199 -12.05 -1.85 -7.37
N GLU A 200 -12.48 -1.44 -8.56
CA GLU A 200 -11.55 -1.10 -9.65
C GLU A 200 -10.58 0.00 -9.22
N GLY A 201 -11.09 1.05 -8.56
CA GLY A 201 -10.29 2.14 -7.99
C GLY A 201 -9.31 1.65 -6.91
N PHE A 202 -9.67 0.65 -6.10
CA PHE A 202 -8.76 0.03 -5.14
C PHE A 202 -7.55 -0.60 -5.84
N PHE A 203 -7.75 -1.37 -6.92
CA PHE A 203 -6.64 -1.98 -7.66
C PHE A 203 -5.84 -0.96 -8.47
N ARG A 204 -6.53 -0.04 -9.15
CA ARG A 204 -5.93 0.99 -10.00
C ARG A 204 -5.05 1.97 -9.22
N ASN A 205 -5.47 2.34 -8.01
CA ASN A 205 -4.74 3.29 -7.16
C ASN A 205 -3.81 2.59 -6.14
N SER A 206 -3.66 1.27 -6.24
CA SER A 206 -2.77 0.51 -5.39
C SER A 206 -1.30 0.86 -5.66
N GLN A 207 -0.50 0.96 -4.60
CA GLN A 207 0.97 1.02 -4.74
C GLN A 207 1.57 -0.35 -5.08
N LYS A 208 0.81 -1.43 -4.82
CA LYS A 208 1.27 -2.82 -4.98
C LYS A 208 0.84 -3.44 -6.29
N TYR A 209 -0.34 -3.08 -6.78
CA TYR A 209 -0.92 -3.66 -7.99
C TYR A 209 -0.92 -2.63 -9.12
N PHE A 210 -0.96 -3.11 -10.36
CA PHE A 210 -0.99 -2.24 -11.53
C PHE A 210 -1.78 -2.93 -12.63
N GLN A 211 -2.44 -2.12 -13.47
CA GLN A 211 -3.19 -2.65 -14.59
C GLN A 211 -2.22 -3.11 -15.69
N VAL A 212 -2.43 -4.32 -16.19
CA VAL A 212 -1.61 -4.92 -17.25
C VAL A 212 -2.37 -5.08 -18.57
N GLY A 213 -3.70 -5.05 -18.54
CA GLY A 213 -4.49 -5.39 -19.71
C GLY A 213 -6.00 -5.35 -19.49
N HIS A 214 -6.70 -6.05 -20.38
CA HIS A 214 -8.15 -6.20 -20.37
C HIS A 214 -8.56 -7.63 -20.75
N VAL A 215 -9.67 -8.07 -20.18
CA VAL A 215 -10.34 -9.32 -20.55
C VAL A 215 -11.16 -9.08 -21.83
N VAL A 216 -11.15 -10.05 -22.73
CA VAL A 216 -11.93 -10.02 -23.97
C VAL A 216 -13.22 -10.80 -23.78
N ASP A 217 -14.36 -10.15 -24.02
CA ASP A 217 -15.70 -10.68 -23.74
C ASP A 217 -16.15 -11.83 -24.66
N SER A 218 -15.33 -12.22 -25.65
CA SER A 218 -15.69 -13.17 -26.72
C SER A 218 -16.08 -14.58 -26.24
N GLU A 219 -15.85 -14.90 -24.97
CA GLU A 219 -16.15 -16.21 -24.40
C GLU A 219 -17.15 -16.15 -23.24
N LEU A 220 -17.52 -14.95 -22.77
CA LEU A 220 -18.44 -14.81 -21.65
C LEU A 220 -19.83 -15.38 -22.01
N GLU A 221 -20.26 -15.18 -23.26
CA GLU A 221 -21.53 -15.69 -23.79
C GLU A 221 -21.55 -17.21 -24.02
N LYS A 222 -20.38 -17.87 -24.02
CA LYS A 222 -20.29 -19.34 -24.20
C LYS A 222 -20.60 -20.10 -22.91
N ASP A 223 -20.60 -19.41 -21.78
CA ASP A 223 -20.94 -19.98 -20.48
C ASP A 223 -22.44 -20.34 -20.46
N PRO A 224 -22.80 -21.62 -20.21
CA PRO A 224 -24.20 -22.06 -20.17
C PRO A 224 -25.07 -21.31 -19.16
N GLU A 225 -24.46 -20.75 -18.12
CA GLU A 225 -25.16 -20.01 -17.08
C GLU A 225 -25.28 -18.51 -17.40
N PHE A 226 -24.58 -18.01 -18.44
CA PHE A 226 -24.58 -16.61 -18.82
C PHE A 226 -26.00 -16.06 -19.00
N GLY A 227 -26.28 -14.94 -18.34
CA GLY A 227 -27.60 -14.29 -18.39
C GLY A 227 -28.70 -14.96 -17.56
N ASN A 228 -28.45 -16.15 -17.00
CA ASN A 228 -29.41 -16.90 -16.17
C ASN A 228 -28.90 -17.12 -14.73
N ARG A 229 -27.78 -16.47 -14.35
CA ARG A 229 -27.18 -16.60 -13.03
C ARG A 229 -28.08 -16.01 -11.95
N VAL A 230 -28.50 -16.85 -11.02
CA VAL A 230 -29.23 -16.45 -9.82
C VAL A 230 -28.25 -15.86 -8.80
N LEU A 231 -28.75 -15.02 -7.89
CA LEU A 231 -27.98 -14.60 -6.72
C LEU A 231 -27.58 -15.79 -5.86
N CYS A 232 -26.36 -15.77 -5.35
CA CYS A 232 -25.92 -16.68 -4.29
C CYS A 232 -26.75 -16.48 -3.01
N ASP A 233 -26.82 -17.52 -2.17
CA ASP A 233 -27.56 -17.48 -0.89
C ASP A 233 -27.13 -16.33 0.03
N GLY A 234 -25.83 -16.00 0.02
CA GLY A 234 -25.29 -14.89 0.80
C GLY A 234 -25.87 -13.55 0.38
N ALA A 235 -25.85 -13.24 -0.92
CA ALA A 235 -26.41 -12.02 -1.47
C ALA A 235 -27.93 -11.98 -1.33
N GLN A 236 -28.61 -13.11 -1.51
CA GLN A 236 -30.06 -13.21 -1.37
C GLN A 236 -30.53 -12.85 0.06
N LYS A 237 -29.78 -13.26 1.09
CA LYS A 237 -30.08 -12.94 2.50
C LYS A 237 -29.80 -11.49 2.88
N GLN A 238 -28.92 -10.81 2.15
CA GLN A 238 -28.58 -9.40 2.39
C GLN A 238 -29.59 -8.42 1.78
N ARG A 239 -30.59 -8.92 1.04
CA ARG A 239 -31.62 -8.09 0.43
C ARG A 239 -32.47 -7.42 1.51
N PRO A 240 -32.69 -6.11 1.41
CA PRO A 240 -33.53 -5.40 2.38
C PRO A 240 -34.98 -5.90 2.28
N LYS A 241 -35.68 -6.03 3.40
CA LYS A 241 -37.12 -6.31 3.36
C LYS A 241 -37.93 -5.03 3.31
N ARG A 242 -39.06 -5.05 2.62
CA ARG A 242 -39.94 -3.89 2.51
C ARG A 242 -40.58 -3.55 3.85
N SER A 243 -40.99 -4.56 4.61
CA SER A 243 -41.48 -4.38 5.98
C SER A 243 -40.49 -3.61 6.87
N GLU A 244 -39.21 -4.00 6.86
CA GLU A 244 -38.14 -3.38 7.64
C GLU A 244 -37.91 -1.91 7.23
N MET A 245 -37.92 -1.62 5.92
CA MET A 245 -37.78 -0.24 5.43
C MET A 245 -38.96 0.67 5.81
N ALA A 246 -40.16 0.10 5.95
CA ALA A 246 -41.35 0.83 6.36
C ALA A 246 -41.36 1.16 7.87
N GLU A 247 -40.72 0.33 8.70
CA GLU A 247 -40.56 0.57 10.14
C GLU A 247 -39.54 1.68 10.44
N ASP A 248 -38.52 1.81 9.60
CA ASP A 248 -37.44 2.80 9.72
C ASP A 248 -37.79 4.20 9.15
N SER A 249 -38.95 4.36 8.50
CA SER A 249 -39.39 5.59 7.81
C SER A 249 -40.35 6.44 8.64
#